data_AF-A0A920TR28-F1
#
_entry.id   AF-A0A920TR28-F1
#
_cell.length_a   1.000
_cell.length_b   1.000
_cell.length_c   1.000
_cell.angle_alpha   90.00
_cell.angle_beta   90.00
_cell.angle_gamma   90.00
#
_symmetry.space_group_name_H-M   'P 1'
#
loop_
_entity.id
_entity.type
_entity.pdbx_description
1 polymer ?
#
loop_
_entity_poly.entity_id
_entity_poly.type
_entity_poly.pdbx_seq_one_letter_code
_entity_poly.pdbx_strand_id
1 'polypeptide(L)'
;MTGKDIFNLINNIKIIIIQNKDEIEKLDQQIGDGDHIFNILRGLEEISKLKDSLIEKSIDQLFKQLGVKIMTTVGGSSGALFATLLIGM
;
A
#
# COMPACT_ATOMS: atom_id res chain seq x y z
N MET A 1 0.45 6.47 17.86
CA MET A 1 0.43 6.93 16.46
C MET A 1 -0.97 7.42 16.13
N THR A 2 -1.06 8.50 15.37
CA THR A 2 -2.29 9.13 14.88
C THR A 2 -2.53 8.78 13.41
N GLY A 3 -3.73 9.05 12.88
CA GLY A 3 -3.98 8.90 11.44
C GLY A 3 -3.02 9.73 10.58
N LYS A 4 -2.63 10.92 11.05
CA LYS A 4 -1.61 11.77 10.40
C LYS A 4 -0.26 11.06 10.31
N ASP A 5 0.17 10.40 11.39
CA ASP A 5 1.43 9.64 11.41
C ASP A 5 1.38 8.49 10.40
N ILE A 6 0.26 7.79 10.29
CA ILE A 6 0.06 6.70 9.31
C ILE A 6 0.17 7.21 7.87
N PHE A 7 -0.52 8.30 7.54
CA PHE A 7 -0.45 8.85 6.18
C PHE A 7 0.93 9.41 5.83
N ASN A 8 1.67 9.93 6.82
CA ASN A 8 3.07 10.30 6.62
C ASN A 8 3.95 9.07 6.33
N LEU A 9 3.74 7.95 7.03
CA LEU A 9 4.43 6.69 6.77
C LEU A 9 4.09 6.15 5.37
N ILE A 10 2.82 6.15 4.97
CA ILE A 10 2.39 5.75 3.62
C ILE A 10 3.10 6.58 2.55
N ASN A 11 3.19 7.90 2.74
CA ASN A 11 3.91 8.76 1.82
C ASN A 11 5.41 8.43 1.76
N ASN A 12 6.05 8.17 2.90
CA ASN A 12 7.46 7.79 2.95
C ASN A 12 7.70 6.43 2.26
N ILE A 13 6.81 5.45 2.47
CA ILE A 13 6.85 4.16 1.78
C ILE A 13 6.77 4.39 0.26
N LYS A 14 5.83 5.21 -0.20
CA LYS A 14 5.69 5.55 -1.62
C LYS A 14 6.96 6.16 -2.20
N ILE A 15 7.59 7.10 -1.50
CA ILE A 15 8.86 7.72 -1.93
C ILE A 15 9.96 6.68 -2.06
N ILE A 16 10.15 5.82 -1.05
CA ILE A 16 11.19 4.79 -1.05
C ILE A 16 10.97 3.79 -2.19
N ILE A 17 9.72 3.36 -2.40
CA ILE A 17 9.38 2.42 -3.47
C ILE A 17 9.63 3.04 -4.86
N ILE A 18 9.30 4.32 -5.06
CA ILE A 18 9.59 5.02 -6.32
C ILE A 18 11.11 5.12 -6.55
N GLN A 19 11.89 5.44 -5.52
CA GLN A 19 13.35 5.53 -5.61
C GLN A 19 14.02 4.22 -6.02
N ASN A 20 13.43 3.08 -5.66
CA ASN A 20 13.97 1.74 -5.94
C ASN A 20 13.16 1.00 -7.03
N LYS A 21 12.30 1.71 -7.78
CA LYS A 21 11.35 1.12 -8.73
C LYS A 21 12.03 0.17 -9.71
N ASP A 22 13.11 0.62 -10.34
CA ASP A 22 13.78 -0.13 -11.41
C ASP A 22 14.48 -1.40 -10.88
N GLU A 23 14.99 -1.36 -9.66
CA GLU A 23 15.57 -2.52 -9.00
C GLU A 23 14.49 -3.56 -8.67
N ILE A 24 13.38 -3.12 -8.08
CA ILE A 24 12.25 -3.99 -7.71
C ILE A 24 11.65 -4.63 -8.97
N GLU A 25 11.45 -3.83 -10.04
CA GLU A 25 10.96 -4.32 -11.34
C GLU A 25 11.88 -5.39 -11.91
N LYS A 26 13.20 -5.15 -11.89
CA LYS A 26 14.18 -6.10 -12.39
C LYS A 26 14.19 -7.41 -11.59
N LEU A 27 14.08 -7.32 -10.26
CA LEU A 27 13.99 -8.51 -9.39
C LEU A 27 12.74 -9.33 -9.69
N ASP A 28 11.59 -8.67 -9.87
CA ASP A 28 10.34 -9.33 -10.18
C ASP A 28 10.36 -9.95 -11.59
N GLN A 29 10.93 -9.29 -12.59
CA GLN A 29 11.11 -9.85 -13.94
C GLN A 29 12.01 -11.10 -13.98
N GLN A 30 12.93 -11.26 -13.02
CA GLN A 30 13.80 -12.44 -12.98
C GLN A 30 13.06 -13.73 -12.60
N ILE A 31 11.95 -13.63 -11.85
CA ILE A 31 11.24 -14.79 -11.28
C ILE A 31 9.71 -14.68 -11.33
N GLY A 32 9.19 -13.68 -12.03
CA GLY A 32 7.78 -13.28 -12.07
C GLY A 32 7.46 -12.55 -13.37
N ASP A 33 6.40 -11.75 -13.36
CA ASP A 33 5.88 -11.04 -14.55
C ASP A 33 6.30 -9.56 -14.62
N GLY A 34 6.99 -9.06 -13.59
CA GLY A 34 7.48 -7.68 -13.53
C GLY A 34 6.41 -6.66 -13.16
N ASP A 35 5.20 -7.11 -12.76
CA ASP A 35 4.08 -6.23 -12.49
C ASP A 35 4.00 -5.76 -11.03
N HIS A 36 4.78 -6.38 -10.13
CA HIS A 36 4.66 -6.21 -8.69
C HIS A 36 4.74 -4.74 -8.28
N ILE A 37 5.77 -4.03 -8.78
CA ILE A 37 6.01 -2.64 -8.46
C ILE A 37 4.88 -1.72 -8.92
N PHE A 38 4.29 -1.98 -10.09
CA PHE A 38 3.20 -1.19 -10.63
C PHE A 38 1.91 -1.41 -9.83
N ASN A 39 1.66 -2.65 -9.41
CA ASN A 39 0.54 -3.00 -8.55
C ASN A 39 0.65 -2.33 -7.17
N ILE A 40 1.83 -2.32 -6.55
CA ILE A 40 2.06 -1.66 -5.25
C ILE A 40 1.93 -0.14 -5.36
N LEU A 41 2.52 0.48 -6.38
CA LEU A 41 2.40 1.94 -6.59
C LEU A 41 0.94 2.37 -6.81
N ARG A 42 0.16 1.58 -7.55
CA ARG A 42 -1.29 1.79 -7.70
C ARG A 42 -2.01 1.71 -6.36
N GLY A 43 -1.70 0.70 -5.55
CA GLY A 43 -2.25 0.55 -4.20
C GLY A 43 -1.97 1.75 -3.30
N LEU A 44 -0.71 2.19 -3.26
CA LEU A 44 -0.28 3.35 -2.45
C LEU A 44 -0.96 4.65 -2.87
N GLU A 45 -1.11 4.87 -4.18
CA GLU A 45 -1.84 6.02 -4.72
C GLU A 45 -3.30 6.00 -4.26
N GLU A 46 -3.95 4.85 -4.42
CA GLU A 46 -5.37 4.69 -4.11
C GLU A 46 -5.69 4.81 -2.61
N ILE A 47 -4.83 4.29 -1.73
CA ILE A 47 -5.03 4.48 -0.29
C ILE A 47 -4.72 5.90 0.16
N SER A 48 -3.78 6.60 -0.51
CA SER A 48 -3.46 8.01 -0.18
C SER A 48 -4.65 8.94 -0.38
N LYS A 49 -5.52 8.64 -1.37
CA LYS A 49 -6.77 9.38 -1.62
C LYS A 49 -7.78 9.26 -0.48
N LEU A 50 -7.64 8.28 0.41
CA LEU A 50 -8.53 8.10 1.55
C LEU A 50 -8.18 9.00 2.74
N LYS A 51 -7.07 9.74 2.69
CA LYS A 51 -6.53 10.53 3.81
C LYS A 51 -7.59 11.34 4.55
N ASP A 52 -8.27 12.25 3.87
CA ASP A 52 -9.20 13.17 4.52
C ASP A 52 -10.42 12.44 5.12
N SER A 53 -10.76 11.27 4.57
CA SER A 53 -11.86 10.44 5.06
C SER A 53 -11.50 9.55 6.26
N LEU A 54 -10.20 9.28 6.47
CA LEU A 54 -9.73 8.33 7.49
C LEU A 54 -8.89 8.97 8.60
N ILE A 55 -8.34 10.17 8.39
CA ILE A 55 -7.35 10.76 9.29
C ILE A 55 -7.85 10.96 10.74
N GLU A 56 -9.16 11.21 10.90
CA GLU A 56 -9.83 11.41 12.19
C GLU A 56 -10.48 10.12 12.75
N LYS A 57 -10.39 8.99 12.05
CA LYS A 57 -10.96 7.72 12.53
C LYS A 57 -10.05 7.05 13.55
N SER A 58 -10.59 6.04 14.24
CA SER A 58 -9.76 5.16 15.06
C SER A 58 -8.73 4.42 14.19
N ILE A 59 -7.59 4.09 14.79
CA ILE A 59 -6.48 3.43 14.08
C ILE A 59 -6.90 2.06 13.51
N ASP A 60 -7.67 1.27 14.26
CA ASP A 60 -8.25 0.00 13.81
C ASP A 60 -9.14 0.19 12.57
N GLN A 61 -10.06 1.16 12.60
CA GLN A 61 -10.93 1.44 11.46
C GLN A 61 -10.13 1.95 10.25
N LEU A 62 -9.12 2.78 10.48
CA LEU A 62 -8.23 3.27 9.45
C LEU A 62 -7.53 2.09 8.76
N PHE A 63 -6.84 1.22 9.51
CA PHE A 63 -6.11 0.08 8.95
C PHE A 63 -7.02 -0.91 8.22
N LYS A 64 -8.18 -1.22 8.79
CA LYS A 64 -9.19 -2.05 8.12
C LYS A 64 -9.63 -1.47 6.78
N GLN A 65 -9.86 -0.16 6.70
CA GLN A 65 -10.26 0.50 5.46
C GLN A 65 -9.12 0.57 4.44
N LEU A 66 -7.88 0.82 4.88
CA LEU A 66 -6.70 0.71 4.01
C LEU A 66 -6.55 -0.71 3.45
N GLY A 67 -6.67 -1.73 4.29
CA GLY A 67 -6.54 -3.13 3.89
C GLY A 67 -7.60 -3.56 2.88
N VAL A 68 -8.86 -3.21 3.09
CA VAL A 68 -9.94 -3.45 2.11
C VAL A 68 -9.67 -2.73 0.79
N LYS A 69 -9.15 -1.50 0.82
CA LYS A 69 -8.81 -0.77 -0.40
C LYS A 69 -7.63 -1.42 -1.14
N ILE A 70 -6.60 -1.88 -0.43
CA ILE A 70 -5.49 -2.65 -1.02
C ILE A 70 -6.00 -3.94 -1.66
N MET A 71 -6.84 -4.71 -0.95
CA MET A 71 -7.41 -5.97 -1.44
C MET A 71 -8.13 -5.83 -2.78
N THR A 72 -8.78 -4.69 -3.01
CA THR A 72 -9.58 -4.43 -4.22
C THR A 72 -8.81 -3.69 -5.32
N THR A 73 -7.60 -3.20 -5.02
CA THR A 73 -6.81 -2.36 -5.95
C THR A 73 -5.55 -3.06 -6.44
N VAL A 74 -4.84 -3.74 -5.53
CA VAL A 74 -3.57 -4.40 -5.80
C VAL A 74 -3.87 -5.82 -6.25
N GLY A 75 -3.49 -6.16 -7.47
CA GLY A 75 -3.61 -7.51 -8.01
C GLY A 75 -2.53 -8.44 -7.47
N GLY A 76 -2.63 -9.72 -7.85
CA GLY A 76 -1.64 -10.73 -7.51
C GLY A 76 -1.62 -11.13 -6.03
N SER A 77 -0.59 -11.89 -5.64
CA SER A 77 -0.41 -12.39 -4.27
C SER A 77 -0.15 -11.28 -3.27
N SER A 78 0.53 -10.21 -3.68
CA SER A 78 0.89 -9.09 -2.82
C SER A 78 -0.34 -8.32 -2.31
N GLY A 79 -1.37 -8.16 -3.14
CA GLY A 79 -2.63 -7.54 -2.73
C GLY A 79 -3.30 -8.28 -1.57
N ALA A 80 -3.40 -9.62 -1.68
CA ALA A 80 -3.99 -10.45 -0.62
C ALA A 80 -3.14 -10.42 0.67
N LEU A 81 -1.81 -10.50 0.55
CA LEU A 81 -0.91 -10.50 1.70
C LEU A 81 -0.92 -9.15 2.44
N PHE A 82 -0.78 -8.03 1.72
CA PHE A 82 -0.80 -6.71 2.34
C PHE A 82 -2.17 -6.30 2.86
N ALA A 83 -3.26 -6.70 2.19
CA ALA A 83 -4.60 -6.53 2.73
C ALA A 83 -4.78 -7.26 4.05
N THR A 84 -4.36 -8.52 4.12
CA THR A 84 -4.45 -9.33 5.34
C THR A 84 -3.63 -8.74 6.47
N LEU A 85 -2.40 -8.29 6.18
CA LEU A 85 -1.55 -7.59 7.14
C LEU A 85 -2.27 -6.36 7.71
N LEU A 86 -2.77 -5.47 6.84
CA LEU A 86 -3.41 -4.23 7.28
C LEU A 86 -4.73 -4.50 8.03
N ILE A 87 -5.52 -5.50 7.64
CA ILE A 87 -6.78 -5.83 8.33
C ILE A 87 -6.51 -6.41 9.74
N GLY A 88 -5.34 -7.03 9.96
CA GLY A 88 -4.95 -7.60 11.25
C GLY A 88 -4.20 -6.66 12.19
N MET A 89 -3.95 -5.41 11.79
CA MET A 89 -3.23 -4.39 12.59
C MET A 89 -4.14 -3.56 13.49
#